data_AF-A0A918L792-F1
#
_entry.id   AF-A0A918L792-F1
#
_cell.length_a   1.000
_cell.length_b   1.000
_cell.length_c   1.000
_cell.angle_alpha   90.00
_cell.angle_beta   90.00
_cell.angle_gamma   90.00
#
_symmetry.space_group_name_H-M   'P 1'
#
loop_
_entity.id
_entity.type
_entity.pdbx_description
1 polymer ?
#
loop_
_entity_poly.entity_id
_entity_poly.type
_entity_poly.pdbx_seq_one_letter_code
_entity_poly.pdbx_strand_id
1 'polypeptide(L)'
;MQSAAVDLPDAPDETLTEAVVDLVLRGMWRGRPESEHRPLVDAGLAMVKGPVVLPTERAKATASRILRVAAGSEQEERITAAYEAFLPVNRKIRDVCTAWQCRPDGTVNDHTDSGYDAGVRESLEDVHEAIQPVLRRLERVLAGSGRYLTALEEALDHFDEGSLEWLASPLCDSYHTVWMRLHQELLLVLGISRAQDEAREEELVTRSRD
;
A
#
# COMPACT_ATOMS: atom_id res chain seq x y z
N MET A 1 -12.37 4.02 44.90
CA MET A 1 -12.98 3.93 43.55
C MET A 1 -11.87 3.56 42.59
N GLN A 2 -11.83 2.30 42.19
CA GLN A 2 -10.77 1.71 41.36
C GLN A 2 -11.06 2.06 39.89
N SER A 3 -10.05 2.58 39.20
CA SER A 3 -10.07 2.85 37.76
C SER A 3 -10.14 1.51 37.02
N ALA A 4 -11.24 1.24 36.32
CA ALA A 4 -11.36 0.09 35.44
C ALA A 4 -10.71 0.43 34.11
N ALA A 5 -9.47 -0.04 33.92
CA ALA A 5 -8.94 -0.24 32.59
C ALA A 5 -9.87 -1.23 31.88
N VAL A 6 -10.48 -0.80 30.77
CA VAL A 6 -11.25 -1.68 29.91
C VAL A 6 -10.24 -2.57 29.19
N ASP A 7 -9.99 -3.75 29.77
CA ASP A 7 -9.33 -4.85 29.07
C ASP A 7 -10.21 -5.27 27.90
N LEU A 8 -9.61 -5.32 26.70
CA LEU A 8 -10.24 -5.95 25.54
C LEU A 8 -10.28 -7.46 25.77
N PRO A 9 -11.38 -8.16 25.42
CA PRO A 9 -11.45 -9.62 25.50
C PRO A 9 -10.42 -10.29 24.58
N ASP A 10 -9.97 -11.48 24.99
CA ASP A 10 -8.76 -12.21 24.57
C ASP A 10 -8.74 -12.74 23.12
N ALA A 11 -9.72 -12.38 22.28
CA ALA A 11 -9.65 -12.60 20.83
C ALA A 11 -10.57 -11.58 20.13
N PRO A 12 -10.04 -10.67 19.29
CA PRO A 12 -10.89 -9.85 18.45
C PRO A 12 -11.70 -10.74 17.51
N ASP A 13 -12.97 -10.39 17.31
CA ASP A 13 -13.82 -10.92 16.24
C ASP A 13 -13.01 -10.95 14.93
N GLU A 14 -12.97 -12.11 14.25
CA GLU A 14 -12.21 -12.29 13.00
C GLU A 14 -12.61 -11.24 11.96
N THR A 15 -13.90 -10.88 11.92
CA THR A 15 -14.41 -9.82 11.04
C THR A 15 -13.85 -8.44 11.41
N LEU A 16 -13.72 -8.14 12.71
CA LEU A 16 -13.13 -6.88 13.18
C LEU A 16 -11.62 -6.83 12.89
N THR A 17 -10.94 -7.97 12.97
CA THR A 17 -9.52 -8.15 12.67
C THR A 17 -9.24 -7.88 11.20
N GLU A 18 -10.01 -8.48 10.29
CA GLU A 18 -9.91 -8.23 8.86
C GLU A 18 -10.21 -6.77 8.53
N ALA A 19 -11.27 -6.20 9.12
CA ALA A 19 -11.68 -4.83 8.91
C ALA A 19 -10.62 -3.80 9.35
N VAL A 20 -9.98 -4.00 10.51
CA VAL A 20 -8.93 -3.08 10.98
C VAL A 20 -7.67 -3.18 10.11
N VAL A 21 -7.32 -4.39 9.66
CA VAL A 21 -6.19 -4.60 8.74
C VAL A 21 -6.48 -3.90 7.40
N ASP A 22 -7.63 -4.13 6.79
CA ASP A 22 -7.98 -3.50 5.51
C ASP A 22 -8.02 -1.98 5.63
N LEU A 23 -8.62 -1.41 6.68
CA LEU A 23 -8.64 0.04 6.89
C LEU A 23 -7.21 0.62 7.02
N VAL A 24 -6.32 -0.06 7.74
CA VAL A 24 -4.93 0.40 7.91
C VAL A 24 -4.14 0.28 6.61
N LEU A 25 -4.29 -0.83 5.86
CA LEU A 25 -3.61 -1.02 4.57
C LEU A 25 -4.09 -0.01 3.53
N ARG A 26 -5.39 0.28 3.47
CA ARG A 26 -5.97 1.29 2.57
C ARG A 26 -5.66 2.71 3.00
N GLY A 27 -5.38 2.93 4.28
CA GLY A 27 -5.20 4.26 4.90
C GLY A 27 -6.51 5.04 5.10
N MET A 28 -7.56 4.71 4.36
CA MET A 28 -8.92 5.22 4.56
C MET A 28 -9.97 4.35 3.89
N TRP A 29 -11.20 4.43 4.38
CA TRP A 29 -12.39 4.06 3.63
C TRP A 29 -13.21 5.30 3.27
N ARG A 30 -13.91 5.25 2.13
CA ARG A 30 -14.81 6.32 1.70
C ARG A 30 -16.16 5.74 1.31
N GLY A 31 -17.24 6.39 1.77
CA GLY A 31 -18.61 6.02 1.37
C GLY A 31 -19.08 4.65 1.86
N ARG A 32 -18.37 4.03 2.82
CA ARG A 32 -18.79 2.78 3.44
C ARG A 32 -20.03 3.01 4.31
N PRO A 33 -21.02 2.10 4.28
CA PRO A 33 -22.17 2.15 5.18
C PRO A 33 -21.76 2.21 6.64
N GLU A 34 -22.53 2.93 7.46
CA GLU A 34 -22.24 3.08 8.89
C GLU A 34 -22.16 1.73 9.61
N SER A 35 -22.97 0.76 9.20
CA SER A 35 -22.95 -0.61 9.72
C SER A 35 -21.60 -1.32 9.53
N GLU A 36 -20.84 -0.99 8.48
CA GLU A 36 -19.55 -1.63 8.19
C GLU A 36 -18.42 -1.06 9.07
N HIS A 37 -18.49 0.23 9.44
CA HIS A 37 -17.40 0.87 10.20
C HIS A 37 -17.73 1.16 11.66
N ARG A 38 -19.02 1.10 12.08
CA ARG A 38 -19.43 1.33 13.47
C ARG A 38 -18.66 0.44 14.46
N PRO A 39 -18.44 -0.86 14.22
CA PRO A 39 -17.67 -1.70 15.15
C PRO A 39 -16.23 -1.20 15.36
N LEU A 40 -15.56 -0.72 14.30
CA LEU A 40 -14.21 -0.15 14.40
C LEU A 40 -14.20 1.15 15.19
N VAL A 41 -15.21 2.00 14.99
CA VAL A 41 -15.34 3.28 15.73
C VAL A 41 -15.60 3.02 17.21
N ASP A 42 -16.52 2.11 17.54
CA ASP A 42 -16.85 1.75 18.92
C ASP A 42 -15.64 1.13 19.66
N ALA A 43 -14.79 0.40 18.93
CA ALA A 43 -13.53 -0.14 19.44
C ALA A 43 -12.37 0.90 19.51
N GLY A 44 -12.59 2.14 19.07
CA GLY A 44 -11.55 3.18 18.99
C GLY A 44 -10.47 2.92 17.93
N LEU A 45 -10.75 2.06 16.96
CA LEU A 45 -9.87 1.68 15.84
C LEU A 45 -10.14 2.53 14.58
N ALA A 46 -11.22 3.30 14.54
CA ALA A 46 -11.50 4.21 13.44
C ALA A 46 -12.03 5.55 13.92
N MET A 47 -11.84 6.58 13.10
CA MET A 47 -12.49 7.87 13.24
C MET A 47 -13.19 8.26 11.94
N VAL A 48 -14.35 8.91 12.05
CA VAL A 48 -15.12 9.37 10.89
C VAL A 48 -14.92 10.88 10.71
N LYS A 49 -14.57 11.30 9.49
CA LYS A 49 -14.44 12.70 9.08
C LYS A 49 -15.22 12.93 7.78
N GLY A 50 -16.47 13.36 7.90
CA GLY A 50 -17.37 13.48 6.76
C GLY A 50 -17.62 12.11 6.10
N PRO A 51 -17.38 11.94 4.79
CA PRO A 51 -17.60 10.66 4.11
C PRO A 51 -16.42 9.69 4.24
N VAL A 52 -15.39 10.04 5.03
CA VAL A 52 -14.15 9.28 5.15
C VAL A 52 -14.02 8.66 6.54
N VAL A 53 -13.61 7.40 6.58
CA VAL A 53 -13.21 6.66 7.78
C VAL A 53 -11.69 6.52 7.75
N LEU A 54 -11.01 6.90 8.84
CA LEU A 54 -9.56 6.88 8.97
C LEU A 54 -9.13 5.94 10.10
N PRO A 55 -8.00 5.22 9.97
CA PRO A 55 -7.44 4.45 11.05
C PRO A 55 -6.92 5.37 12.17
N THR A 56 -7.17 5.01 13.42
CA THR A 56 -6.52 5.64 14.58
C THR A 56 -5.10 5.09 14.78
N GLU A 57 -4.30 5.72 15.65
CA GLU A 57 -3.00 5.15 16.05
C GLU A 57 -3.16 3.78 16.73
N ARG A 58 -4.26 3.56 17.46
CA ARG A 58 -4.60 2.25 18.02
C ARG A 58 -4.85 1.21 16.93
N ALA A 59 -5.51 1.61 15.83
CA ALA A 59 -5.73 0.77 14.66
C ALA A 59 -4.41 0.34 14.04
N LYS A 60 -3.51 1.30 13.78
CA LYS A 60 -2.18 1.05 13.21
C LYS A 60 -1.39 0.08 14.10
N ALA A 61 -1.32 0.35 15.41
CA ALA A 61 -0.64 -0.54 16.36
C ALA A 61 -1.28 -1.95 16.41
N THR A 62 -2.60 -2.04 16.23
CA THR A 62 -3.32 -3.32 16.20
C THR A 62 -3.00 -4.10 14.93
N ALA A 63 -3.10 -3.48 13.75
CA ALA A 63 -2.74 -4.10 12.48
C ALA A 63 -1.25 -4.49 12.44
N SER A 64 -0.34 -3.65 12.96
CA SER A 64 1.08 -4.02 13.11
C SER A 64 1.25 -5.30 13.91
N ARG A 65 0.54 -5.46 15.04
CA ARG A 65 0.63 -6.69 15.86
C ARG A 65 0.07 -7.91 15.15
N ILE A 66 -1.04 -7.75 14.42
CA ILE A 66 -1.70 -8.83 13.68
C ILE A 66 -0.81 -9.35 12.55
N LEU A 67 -0.23 -8.43 11.76
CA LEU A 67 0.50 -8.78 10.53
C LEU A 67 1.97 -9.15 10.76
N ARG A 68 2.55 -8.80 11.91
CA ARG A 68 3.99 -8.98 12.16
C ARG A 68 4.38 -10.45 12.06
N VAL A 69 5.32 -10.77 11.16
CA VAL A 69 5.96 -12.10 11.16
C VAL A 69 6.95 -12.23 12.29
N ALA A 70 7.23 -13.47 12.71
CA ALA A 70 8.17 -13.73 13.80
C ALA A 70 9.57 -13.16 13.48
N ALA A 71 10.08 -12.32 14.38
CA ALA A 71 11.40 -11.72 14.23
C ALA A 71 12.50 -12.80 14.22
N GLY A 72 13.44 -12.71 13.29
CA GLY A 72 14.52 -13.66 13.05
C GLY A 72 14.07 -14.97 12.40
N SER A 73 12.84 -15.06 11.89
CA SER A 73 12.38 -16.25 11.17
C SER A 73 12.87 -16.27 9.72
N GLU A 74 12.98 -17.46 9.13
CA GLU A 74 13.25 -17.62 7.69
C GLU A 74 12.20 -16.88 6.84
N GLN A 75 10.94 -16.83 7.31
CA GLN A 75 9.88 -16.08 6.65
C GLN A 75 10.19 -14.57 6.60
N GLU A 76 10.63 -13.99 7.72
CA GLU A 76 11.04 -12.58 7.76
C GLU A 76 12.22 -12.30 6.82
N GLU A 77 13.24 -13.16 6.82
CA GLU A 77 14.40 -12.99 5.94
C GLU A 77 14.01 -13.00 4.45
N ARG A 78 13.13 -13.94 4.06
CA ARG A 78 12.66 -14.06 2.68
C ARG A 78 11.75 -12.91 2.26
N ILE A 79 10.90 -12.40 3.16
CA ILE A 79 10.09 -11.20 2.90
C ILE A 79 10.98 -9.97 2.83
N THR A 80 12.02 -9.87 3.67
CA THR A 80 12.99 -8.77 3.63
C THR A 80 13.72 -8.72 2.28
N ALA A 81 14.14 -9.86 1.74
CA ALA A 81 14.75 -9.91 0.40
C ALA A 81 13.79 -9.44 -0.71
N ALA A 82 12.50 -9.78 -0.61
CA ALA A 82 11.49 -9.28 -1.56
C ALA A 82 11.25 -7.78 -1.41
N TYR A 83 11.20 -7.28 -0.17
CA TYR A 83 11.09 -5.86 0.14
C TYR A 83 12.29 -5.05 -0.37
N GLU A 84 13.52 -5.53 -0.17
CA GLU A 84 14.71 -4.87 -0.71
C GLU A 84 14.71 -4.82 -2.25
N ALA A 85 14.22 -5.87 -2.91
CA ALA A 85 14.04 -5.88 -4.36
C ALA A 85 12.91 -4.94 -4.84
N PHE A 86 11.90 -4.70 -3.99
CA PHE A 86 10.80 -3.79 -4.26
C PHE A 86 11.23 -2.31 -4.23
N LEU A 87 12.13 -1.92 -3.32
CA LEU A 87 12.46 -0.50 -3.07
C LEU A 87 12.98 0.28 -4.29
N PRO A 88 13.90 -0.23 -5.13
CA PRO A 88 14.29 0.49 -6.35
C PRO A 88 13.12 0.67 -7.34
N VAL A 89 12.20 -0.29 -7.40
CA VAL A 89 10.99 -0.19 -8.24
C VAL A 89 9.99 0.80 -7.63
N ASN A 90 9.92 0.89 -6.30
CA ASN A 90 9.13 1.88 -5.58
C ASN A 90 9.52 3.32 -5.94
N ARG A 91 10.83 3.59 -6.08
CA ARG A 91 11.32 4.88 -6.56
C ARG A 91 10.82 5.17 -7.99
N LYS A 92 10.92 4.19 -8.89
CA LYS A 92 10.47 4.34 -10.29
C LYS A 92 8.97 4.63 -10.40
N ILE A 93 8.10 3.91 -9.67
CA ILE A 93 6.65 4.18 -9.75
C ILE A 93 6.29 5.56 -9.20
N ARG A 94 7.03 6.07 -8.20
CA ARG A 94 6.84 7.46 -7.73
C ARG A 94 7.19 8.47 -8.82
N ASP A 95 8.26 8.23 -9.56
CA ASP A 95 8.65 9.08 -10.69
C ASP A 95 7.60 9.02 -11.81
N VAL A 96 7.08 7.83 -12.13
CA VAL A 96 5.97 7.63 -13.10
C VAL A 96 4.70 8.36 -12.66
N CYS A 97 4.28 8.21 -11.40
CA CYS A 97 3.09 8.90 -10.88
C CYS A 97 3.28 10.42 -10.91
N THR A 98 4.49 10.91 -10.59
CA THR A 98 4.81 12.34 -10.65
C THR A 98 4.75 12.86 -12.08
N ALA A 99 5.34 12.14 -13.05
CA ALA A 99 5.29 12.51 -14.46
C ALA A 99 3.86 12.44 -15.03
N TRP A 100 3.05 11.49 -14.58
CA TRP A 100 1.65 11.41 -14.97
C TRP A 100 0.84 12.61 -14.49
N GLN A 101 1.10 13.09 -13.28
CA GLN A 101 0.37 14.21 -12.65
C GLN A 101 0.90 15.58 -13.06
N CYS A 102 2.21 15.71 -13.26
CA CYS A 102 2.92 16.97 -13.43
C CYS A 102 3.94 16.90 -14.57
N ARG A 103 4.01 17.97 -15.36
CA ARG A 103 5.04 18.16 -16.39
C ARG A 103 6.39 18.51 -15.75
N PRO A 104 7.52 18.39 -16.49
CA PRO A 104 8.86 18.73 -15.98
C PRO A 104 9.01 20.19 -15.51
N ASP A 105 8.17 21.09 -16.01
CA ASP A 105 8.13 22.50 -15.59
C ASP A 105 7.28 22.73 -14.32
N GLY A 106 6.71 21.66 -13.74
CA GLY A 106 5.90 21.69 -12.52
C GLY A 106 4.42 22.01 -12.74
N THR A 107 3.98 22.24 -13.97
CA THR A 107 2.57 22.40 -14.29
C THR A 107 1.82 21.07 -14.25
N VAL A 108 0.50 21.10 -14.06
CA VAL A 108 -0.34 19.88 -14.13
C VAL A 108 -0.28 19.33 -15.56
N ASN A 109 -0.13 18.01 -15.69
CA ASN A 109 -0.28 17.35 -16.97
C ASN A 109 -1.76 17.40 -17.40
N ASP A 110 -2.07 18.11 -18.47
CA ASP A 110 -3.43 18.22 -19.02
C ASP A 110 -3.79 17.12 -20.02
N HIS A 111 -2.88 16.17 -20.25
CA HIS A 111 -3.04 15.01 -21.14
C HIS A 111 -3.35 15.37 -22.60
N THR A 112 -2.94 16.57 -23.07
CA THR A 112 -3.11 16.98 -24.47
C THR A 112 -1.99 16.51 -25.40
N ASP A 113 -0.82 16.18 -24.85
CA ASP A 113 0.32 15.61 -25.57
C ASP A 113 0.37 14.09 -25.38
N SER A 114 -0.19 13.38 -26.35
CA SER A 114 -0.24 11.91 -26.37
C SER A 114 1.13 11.24 -26.44
N GLY A 115 2.15 11.93 -26.98
CA GLY A 115 3.50 11.37 -27.07
C GLY A 115 4.18 11.31 -25.70
N TYR A 116 3.97 12.36 -24.89
CA TYR A 116 4.42 12.36 -23.50
C TYR A 116 3.71 11.29 -22.67
N ASP A 117 2.38 11.20 -22.77
CA ASP A 117 1.60 10.22 -22.04
C ASP A 117 1.98 8.78 -22.41
N ALA A 118 2.27 8.51 -23.69
CA ALA A 118 2.80 7.22 -24.14
C ALA A 118 4.15 6.89 -23.48
N GLY A 119 5.06 7.86 -23.35
CA GLY A 119 6.34 7.66 -22.66
C GLY A 119 6.19 7.38 -21.16
N VAL A 120 5.20 7.99 -20.50
CA VAL A 120 4.86 7.67 -19.11
C VAL A 120 4.29 6.24 -19.00
N ARG A 121 3.46 5.81 -19.97
CA ARG A 121 2.94 4.44 -20.03
C ARG A 121 4.03 3.40 -20.30
N GLU A 122 5.01 3.67 -21.15
CA GLU A 122 6.19 2.80 -21.32
C GLU A 122 6.96 2.65 -20.01
N SER A 123 7.16 3.77 -19.28
CA SER A 123 7.82 3.73 -17.97
C SER A 123 7.02 2.96 -16.91
N LEU A 124 5.69 2.98 -17.00
CA LEU A 124 4.81 2.15 -16.16
C LEU A 124 4.93 0.66 -16.50
N GLU A 125 5.14 0.32 -17.78
CA GLU A 125 5.39 -1.06 -18.22
C GLU A 125 6.67 -1.61 -17.60
N ASP A 126 7.76 -0.85 -17.66
CA ASP A 126 9.04 -1.21 -17.04
C ASP A 126 8.88 -1.47 -15.53
N VAL A 127 8.05 -0.67 -14.85
CA VAL A 127 7.71 -0.88 -13.43
C VAL A 127 6.95 -2.20 -13.26
N HIS A 128 5.95 -2.45 -14.11
CA HIS A 128 5.12 -3.65 -14.03
C HIS A 128 5.94 -4.94 -14.26
N GLU A 129 6.78 -4.95 -15.29
CA GLU A 129 7.68 -6.07 -15.56
C GLU A 129 8.67 -6.31 -14.40
N ALA A 130 9.20 -5.25 -13.81
CA ALA A 130 10.15 -5.34 -12.70
C ALA A 130 9.50 -5.86 -11.40
N ILE A 131 8.25 -5.50 -11.11
CA ILE A 131 7.58 -5.89 -9.86
C ILE A 131 7.07 -7.33 -9.88
N GLN A 132 6.66 -7.83 -11.05
CA GLN A 132 6.13 -9.18 -11.22
C GLN A 132 6.97 -10.31 -10.58
N PRO A 133 8.29 -10.43 -10.84
CA PRO A 133 9.10 -11.48 -10.21
C PRO A 133 9.24 -11.31 -8.69
N VAL A 134 9.15 -10.07 -8.17
CA VAL A 134 9.17 -9.80 -6.73
C VAL A 134 7.88 -10.31 -6.09
N LEU A 135 6.72 -10.01 -6.68
CA LEU A 135 5.41 -10.46 -6.17
C LEU A 135 5.25 -11.97 -6.23
N ARG A 136 5.71 -12.63 -7.31
CA ARG A 136 5.72 -14.10 -7.40
C ARG A 136 6.59 -14.77 -6.33
N ARG A 137 7.65 -14.10 -5.85
CA ARG A 137 8.47 -14.60 -4.72
C ARG A 137 7.77 -14.35 -3.40
N LEU A 138 7.19 -13.16 -3.24
CA LEU A 138 6.46 -12.76 -2.03
C LEU A 138 5.27 -13.69 -1.75
N GLU A 139 4.51 -14.09 -2.77
CA GLU A 139 3.36 -15.00 -2.64
C GLU A 139 3.72 -16.34 -2.00
N ARG A 140 4.95 -16.83 -2.22
CA ARG A 140 5.43 -18.10 -1.64
C ARG A 140 5.72 -18.01 -0.14
N VAL A 141 5.78 -16.80 0.41
CA VAL A 141 6.18 -16.56 1.81
C VAL A 141 5.20 -15.69 2.58
N LEU A 142 4.30 -14.97 1.92
CA LEU A 142 3.26 -14.14 2.52
C LEU A 142 1.91 -14.54 1.91
N ALA A 143 1.14 -15.30 2.69
CA ALA A 143 -0.15 -15.83 2.24
C ALA A 143 -1.08 -14.69 1.79
N GLY A 144 -1.76 -14.89 0.67
CA GLY A 144 -2.71 -13.93 0.11
C GLY A 144 -2.08 -12.74 -0.61
N SER A 145 -0.75 -12.55 -0.62
CA SER A 145 -0.12 -11.42 -1.31
C SER A 145 -0.23 -11.49 -2.84
N GLY A 146 -0.61 -12.65 -3.41
CA GLY A 146 -0.89 -12.80 -4.84
C GLY A 146 -1.97 -11.83 -5.35
N ARG A 147 -2.88 -11.38 -4.47
CA ARG A 147 -3.91 -10.38 -4.78
C ARG A 147 -3.36 -9.07 -5.34
N TYR A 148 -2.13 -8.70 -5.00
CA TYR A 148 -1.54 -7.46 -5.49
C TYR A 148 -1.16 -7.55 -6.96
N LEU A 149 -0.68 -8.71 -7.42
CA LEU A 149 -0.36 -8.86 -8.84
C LEU A 149 -1.63 -8.73 -9.67
N THR A 150 -2.69 -9.46 -9.29
CA THR A 150 -4.01 -9.38 -9.93
C THR A 150 -4.57 -7.97 -9.91
N ALA A 151 -4.54 -7.27 -8.77
CA ALA A 151 -5.07 -5.91 -8.68
C ALA A 151 -4.25 -4.87 -9.48
N LEU A 152 -2.94 -5.07 -9.61
CA LEU A 152 -2.09 -4.21 -10.47
C LEU A 152 -2.37 -4.47 -11.96
N GLU A 153 -2.59 -5.73 -12.35
CA GLU A 153 -3.00 -6.10 -13.72
C GLU A 153 -4.37 -5.49 -14.05
N GLU A 154 -5.37 -5.66 -13.18
CA GLU A 154 -6.71 -5.06 -13.36
C GLU A 154 -6.65 -3.53 -13.48
N ALA A 155 -5.82 -2.86 -12.67
CA ALA A 155 -5.67 -1.42 -12.75
C ALA A 155 -4.99 -0.97 -14.05
N LEU A 156 -4.06 -1.77 -14.58
CA LEU A 156 -3.40 -1.52 -15.85
C LEU A 156 -4.37 -1.73 -17.03
N ASP A 157 -5.19 -2.79 -17.00
CA ASP A 157 -6.21 -3.06 -18.01
C ASP A 157 -7.21 -1.90 -18.10
N HIS A 158 -7.73 -1.43 -16.96
CA HIS A 158 -8.62 -0.27 -16.94
C HIS A 158 -7.97 1.01 -17.47
N PHE A 159 -6.69 1.22 -17.19
CA PHE A 159 -5.93 2.35 -17.71
C PHE A 159 -5.78 2.27 -19.24
N ASP A 160 -5.41 1.09 -19.75
CA ASP A 160 -5.24 0.84 -21.19
C ASP A 160 -6.57 0.89 -21.96
N GLU A 161 -7.70 0.64 -21.29
CA GLU A 161 -9.06 0.86 -21.82
C GLU A 161 -9.49 2.34 -21.83
N GLY A 162 -8.62 3.26 -21.40
CA GLY A 162 -8.82 4.71 -21.47
C GLY A 162 -9.32 5.36 -20.17
N SER A 163 -9.39 4.62 -19.07
CA SER A 163 -9.76 5.17 -17.76
C SER A 163 -8.53 5.78 -17.08
N LEU A 164 -8.12 6.97 -17.53
CA LEU A 164 -6.87 7.65 -17.14
C LEU A 164 -6.65 7.81 -15.63
N GLU A 165 -7.73 7.89 -14.86
CA GLU A 165 -7.68 7.97 -13.40
C GLU A 165 -7.06 6.72 -12.75
N TRP A 166 -7.07 5.56 -13.43
CA TRP A 166 -6.59 4.30 -12.88
C TRP A 166 -5.07 4.18 -12.75
N LEU A 167 -4.29 5.15 -13.24
CA LEU A 167 -2.86 5.19 -12.95
C LEU A 167 -2.60 5.69 -11.52
N ALA A 168 -3.18 6.83 -11.14
CA ALA A 168 -2.76 7.57 -9.93
C ALA A 168 -3.90 8.05 -9.01
N SER A 169 -5.17 7.85 -9.34
CA SER A 169 -6.28 8.39 -8.55
C SER A 169 -6.38 7.72 -7.18
N PRO A 170 -6.47 8.48 -6.08
CA PRO A 170 -6.69 7.92 -4.74
C PRO A 170 -8.14 7.49 -4.50
N LEU A 171 -9.04 7.69 -5.48
CA LEU A 171 -10.48 7.47 -5.33
C LEU A 171 -10.94 6.09 -5.81
N CYS A 172 -10.08 5.36 -6.50
CA CYS A 172 -10.32 4.00 -6.97
C CYS A 172 -9.10 3.13 -6.62
N ASP A 173 -9.19 1.84 -6.94
CA ASP A 173 -8.08 0.90 -6.79
C ASP A 173 -7.11 1.05 -7.97
N SER A 174 -6.68 2.29 -8.22
CA SER A 174 -5.66 2.65 -9.21
C SER A 174 -4.33 1.95 -8.93
N TYR A 175 -3.47 1.88 -9.95
CA TYR A 175 -2.15 1.26 -9.86
C TYR A 175 -1.35 1.81 -8.67
N HIS A 176 -1.29 3.14 -8.53
CA HIS A 176 -0.68 3.82 -7.38
C HIS A 176 -1.31 3.40 -6.04
N THR A 177 -2.66 3.35 -5.95
CA THR A 177 -3.33 3.02 -4.70
C THR A 177 -3.09 1.56 -4.30
N VAL A 178 -3.09 0.63 -5.26
CA VAL A 178 -2.72 -0.78 -5.02
C VAL A 178 -1.26 -0.88 -4.57
N TRP A 179 -0.36 -0.13 -5.22
CA TRP A 179 1.06 -0.08 -4.87
C TRP A 179 1.29 0.40 -3.42
N MET A 180 0.60 1.47 -3.00
CA MET A 180 0.72 2.00 -1.64
C MET A 180 0.24 1.00 -0.59
N ARG A 181 -0.79 0.19 -0.89
CA ARG A 181 -1.26 -0.89 0.00
C ARG A 181 -0.22 -1.99 0.15
N LEU A 182 0.36 -2.44 -0.96
CA LEU A 182 1.45 -3.40 -0.97
C LEU A 182 2.63 -2.90 -0.11
N HIS A 183 3.07 -1.67 -0.32
CA HIS A 183 4.15 -1.08 0.46
C HIS A 183 3.82 -1.02 1.95
N GLN A 184 2.61 -0.57 2.30
CA GLN A 184 2.16 -0.51 3.69
C GLN A 184 2.13 -1.88 4.35
N GLU A 185 1.70 -2.95 3.65
CA GLU A 185 1.71 -4.29 4.21
C GLU A 185 3.13 -4.81 4.45
N LEU A 186 4.06 -4.61 3.50
CA LEU A 186 5.46 -4.99 3.68
C LEU A 186 6.06 -4.34 4.94
N LEU A 187 5.79 -3.05 5.17
CA LEU A 187 6.27 -2.35 6.36
C LEU A 187 5.68 -2.92 7.65
N LEU A 188 4.38 -3.22 7.68
CA LEU A 188 3.71 -3.79 8.86
C LEU A 188 4.20 -5.21 9.16
N VAL A 189 4.31 -6.04 8.12
CA VAL A 189 4.78 -7.42 8.21
C VAL A 189 6.22 -7.48 8.72
N LEU A 190 7.09 -6.61 8.21
CA LEU A 190 8.50 -6.55 8.62
C LEU A 190 8.76 -5.69 9.88
N GLY A 191 7.75 -4.98 10.39
CA GLY A 191 7.92 -4.06 11.52
C GLY A 191 8.87 -2.90 11.22
N ILE A 192 8.90 -2.43 9.97
CA ILE A 192 9.78 -1.35 9.51
C ILE A 192 9.07 0.00 9.67
N SER A 193 9.77 0.96 10.27
CA SER A 193 9.30 2.34 10.36
C SER A 193 9.53 3.12 9.05
N ARG A 194 8.77 4.19 8.83
CA ARG A 194 8.94 5.06 7.64
C ARG A 194 10.36 5.62 7.50
N ALA A 195 11.02 5.97 8.60
CA ALA A 195 12.40 6.45 8.56
C ALA A 195 13.40 5.35 8.14
N GLN A 196 13.18 4.10 8.54
CA GLN A 196 14.01 2.96 8.12
C GLN A 196 13.77 2.61 6.65
N ASP A 197 12.53 2.72 6.20
CA ASP A 197 12.12 2.53 4.80
C ASP A 197 12.82 3.53 3.88
N GLU A 198 12.71 4.82 4.18
CA GLU A 198 13.39 5.89 3.46
C GLU A 198 14.91 5.71 3.42
N ALA A 199 15.53 5.43 4.57
CA ALA A 199 16.97 5.21 4.64
C ALA A 199 17.43 4.02 3.81
N ARG A 200 16.65 2.91 3.80
CA ARG A 200 16.99 1.72 3.05
C ARG A 200 16.80 1.90 1.55
N GLU A 201 15.73 2.58 1.14
CA GLU A 201 15.49 2.91 -0.27
C GLU A 201 16.68 3.71 -0.82
N GLU A 202 17.12 4.73 -0.08
CA GLU A 202 18.21 5.61 -0.51
C GLU A 202 19.55 4.86 -0.62
N GLU A 203 19.86 3.95 0.31
CA GLU A 203 21.04 3.10 0.25
C GLU A 203 21.05 2.24 -1.02
N LEU A 204 19.95 1.56 -1.31
CA LEU A 204 19.86 0.63 -2.44
C LEU A 204 19.87 1.36 -3.79
N VAL A 205 19.18 2.49 -3.88
CA VAL A 205 19.17 3.33 -5.10
C VAL A 205 20.57 3.87 -5.37
N THR A 206 21.29 4.35 -4.35
CA THR A 206 22.67 4.84 -4.50
C THR A 206 23.61 3.73 -4.96
N ARG A 207 23.55 2.56 -4.33
CA ARG A 207 24.39 1.39 -4.70
C ARG A 207 24.13 0.87 -6.11
N SER A 208 22.94 1.07 -6.67
CA SER A 208 22.61 0.64 -8.03
C SER A 208 23.17 1.58 -9.12
N ARG A 209 23.67 2.76 -8.73
CA ARG A 209 24.24 3.78 -9.63
C ARG A 209 25.77 3.69 -9.78
N ASP A 210 26.43 2.97 -8.87
CA ASP A 210 27.88 2.71 -8.87
C ASP A 210 28.22 1.38 -9.56
#